data_AF-I3Z0B1-F1
#
_entry.id   AF-I3Z0B1-F1
#
_cell.length_a   1.000
_cell.length_b   1.000
_cell.length_c   1.000
_cell.angle_alpha   90.00
_cell.angle_beta   90.00
_cell.angle_gamma   90.00
#
_symmetry.space_group_name_H-M   'P 1'
#
loop_
_entity.id
_entity.type
_entity.pdbx_description
1 polymer ?
#
loop_
_entity_poly.entity_id
_entity_poly.type
_entity_poly.pdbx_seq_one_letter_code
_entity_poly.pdbx_strand_id
1 'polypeptide(L)'
;MRLIYSYFTILFFSLILFSCSERKVNENQVLKNEVIAIHDEVMPYMGELKTLRKKVNEKAEILVEEDSLSNSEKVIELRILAKNLDDAFEGMFIWMRQFKNSYEEMNEEEIESYLLEQKKMVIKVRDDINSSMKAAKDELEEV
;
A
#
# COMPACT_ATOMS: atom_id res chain seq x y z
N MET A 1 -57.82 -29.34 27.24
CA MET A 1 -56.43 -29.84 27.13
C MET A 1 -55.69 -29.54 25.82
N ARG A 2 -56.36 -29.17 24.70
CA ARG A 2 -55.67 -28.78 23.45
C ARG A 2 -55.24 -27.31 23.35
N LEU A 3 -55.82 -26.42 24.17
CA LEU A 3 -55.56 -24.97 24.11
C LEU A 3 -54.36 -24.52 24.96
N ILE A 4 -53.86 -25.35 25.88
CA ILE A 4 -52.74 -25.00 26.77
C ILE A 4 -51.40 -25.21 26.04
N TYR A 5 -51.31 -26.24 25.18
CA TYR A 5 -50.12 -26.52 24.38
C TYR A 5 -49.86 -25.51 23.26
N SER A 6 -50.87 -24.72 22.87
CA SER A 6 -50.74 -23.68 21.83
C SER A 6 -50.09 -22.39 22.35
N TYR A 7 -50.17 -22.12 23.66
CA TYR A 7 -49.51 -20.96 24.28
C TYR A 7 -48.11 -21.30 24.79
N PHE A 8 -47.82 -22.58 25.04
CA PHE A 8 -46.50 -23.03 25.47
C PHE A 8 -45.47 -23.06 24.33
N THR A 9 -45.90 -23.19 23.07
CA THR A 9 -45.03 -23.11 21.88
C THR A 9 -44.74 -21.67 21.44
N ILE A 10 -45.53 -20.68 21.87
CA ILE A 10 -45.32 -19.27 21.51
C ILE A 10 -44.34 -18.57 22.46
N LEU A 11 -44.15 -19.09 23.68
CA LEU A 11 -43.24 -18.51 24.68
C LEU A 11 -41.76 -18.91 24.50
N PHE A 12 -41.44 -19.85 23.61
CA PHE A 12 -40.07 -20.32 23.38
C PHE A 12 -39.38 -19.67 22.17
N PHE A 13 -40.12 -18.90 21.36
CA PHE A 13 -39.58 -18.28 20.13
C PHE A 13 -39.10 -16.83 20.33
N SER A 14 -39.27 -16.24 21.52
CA SER A 14 -38.92 -14.83 21.78
C SER A 14 -37.53 -14.62 22.40
N LEU A 15 -36.71 -15.66 22.55
CA LEU A 15 -35.40 -15.59 23.24
C LEU A 15 -34.17 -15.57 22.31
N ILE A 16 -34.34 -15.51 20.99
CA ILE A 16 -33.19 -15.58 20.05
C ILE A 16 -32.69 -14.18 19.59
N LEU A 17 -33.31 -13.08 20.01
CA LEU A 17 -32.99 -11.74 19.47
C LEU A 17 -31.99 -10.89 20.28
N PHE A 18 -31.26 -11.46 21.25
CA PHE A 18 -30.25 -10.71 22.03
C PHE A 18 -28.83 -11.34 22.00
N SER A 19 -28.43 -11.93 20.88
CA SER A 19 -27.01 -12.21 20.62
C SER A 19 -26.46 -11.20 19.60
N CYS A 20 -26.56 -9.91 19.93
CA CYS A 20 -25.71 -8.91 19.32
C CYS A 20 -24.44 -8.89 20.19
N SER A 21 -23.49 -9.79 19.90
CA SER A 21 -22.16 -9.66 20.49
C SER A 21 -21.60 -8.32 20.03
N GLU A 22 -21.40 -7.39 20.97
CA GLU A 22 -20.52 -6.25 20.76
C GLU A 22 -19.17 -6.84 20.35
N ARG A 23 -18.90 -6.88 19.04
CA ARG A 23 -17.59 -7.23 18.52
C ARG A 23 -16.67 -6.12 19.01
N LYS A 24 -15.96 -6.35 20.12
CA LYS A 24 -14.83 -5.52 20.53
C LYS A 24 -13.92 -5.41 19.30
N VAL A 25 -13.88 -4.22 18.72
CA VAL A 25 -13.01 -3.92 17.60
C VAL A 25 -11.59 -3.97 18.16
N ASN A 26 -10.78 -4.89 17.66
CA ASN A 26 -9.37 -4.94 17.99
C ASN A 26 -8.69 -3.77 17.26
N GLU A 27 -8.29 -2.74 17.99
CA GLU A 27 -7.70 -1.51 17.44
C GLU A 27 -6.44 -1.81 16.62
N ASN A 28 -5.60 -2.75 17.07
CA ASN A 28 -4.44 -3.22 16.32
C ASN A 28 -4.81 -3.91 15.00
N GLN A 29 -5.95 -4.62 14.95
CA GLN A 29 -6.43 -5.19 13.69
C GLN A 29 -6.89 -4.10 12.72
N VAL A 30 -7.53 -3.03 13.21
CA VAL A 30 -7.90 -1.87 12.38
C VAL A 30 -6.65 -1.20 11.83
N LEU A 31 -5.67 -0.92 12.69
CA LEU A 31 -4.42 -0.29 12.28
C LEU A 31 -3.64 -1.14 11.26
N LYS A 32 -3.58 -2.46 11.46
CA LYS A 32 -2.99 -3.39 10.48
C LYS A 32 -3.70 -3.30 9.12
N ASN A 33 -5.03 -3.26 9.11
CA ASN A 33 -5.79 -3.14 7.87
C ASN A 33 -5.51 -1.82 7.15
N GLU A 34 -5.33 -0.72 7.89
CA GLU A 34 -4.94 0.56 7.30
C GLU A 34 -3.54 0.51 6.66
N VAL A 35 -2.57 -0.14 7.31
CA VAL A 35 -1.22 -0.34 6.75
C VAL A 35 -1.30 -1.11 5.44
N ILE A 36 -2.04 -2.21 5.41
CA ILE A 36 -2.19 -3.04 4.20
C ILE A 36 -2.98 -2.32 3.10
N ALA A 37 -3.99 -1.53 3.46
CA ALA A 37 -4.74 -0.75 2.48
C ALA A 37 -3.85 0.24 1.72
N ILE A 38 -2.87 0.87 2.39
CA ILE A 38 -1.90 1.77 1.74
C ILE A 38 -0.95 0.99 0.83
N HIS A 39 -0.51 -0.20 1.24
CA HIS A 39 0.24 -1.10 0.37
C HIS A 39 -0.55 -1.44 -0.91
N ASP A 40 -1.80 -1.89 -0.75
CA ASP A 40 -2.66 -2.31 -1.85
C ASP A 40 -3.01 -1.17 -2.81
N GLU A 41 -3.08 0.08 -2.31
CA GLU A 41 -3.32 1.29 -3.12
C GLU A 41 -2.31 1.45 -4.27
N VAL A 42 -1.03 1.13 -4.02
CA VAL A 42 0.06 1.39 -4.98
C VAL A 42 0.60 0.15 -5.67
N MET A 43 0.20 -1.05 -5.23
CA MET A 43 0.57 -2.30 -5.89
C MET A 43 0.23 -2.35 -7.39
N PRO A 44 -0.91 -1.79 -7.88
CA PRO A 44 -1.21 -1.74 -9.31
C PRO A 44 -0.16 -1.00 -10.15
N TYR A 45 0.62 -0.08 -9.56
CA TYR A 45 1.56 0.77 -10.28
C TYR A 45 2.94 0.14 -10.53
N MET A 46 3.21 -1.03 -9.97
CA MET A 46 4.53 -1.69 -10.08
C MET A 46 4.96 -1.96 -11.54
N GLY A 47 4.00 -2.28 -12.42
CA GLY A 47 4.26 -2.47 -13.85
C GLY A 47 4.48 -1.14 -14.59
N GLU A 48 3.76 -0.10 -14.19
CA GLU A 48 3.87 1.23 -14.76
C GLU A 48 5.20 1.89 -14.43
N LEU A 49 5.69 1.77 -13.18
CA LEU A 49 7.04 2.23 -12.77
C LEU A 49 8.13 1.70 -13.69
N LYS A 50 8.12 0.40 -14.00
CA LYS A 50 9.10 -0.23 -14.91
C LYS A 50 8.98 0.32 -16.33
N THR A 51 7.76 0.53 -16.80
CA THR A 51 7.48 1.09 -18.12
C THR A 51 8.00 2.52 -18.22
N LEU A 52 7.68 3.38 -17.25
CA LEU A 52 8.16 4.76 -17.17
C LEU A 52 9.69 4.81 -17.10
N ARG A 53 10.31 3.97 -16.26
CA ARG A 53 11.78 3.89 -16.14
C ARG A 53 12.43 3.55 -17.48
N LYS A 54 11.84 2.61 -18.23
CA LYS A 54 12.33 2.24 -19.55
C LYS A 54 12.26 3.43 -20.51
N LYS A 55 11.11 4.11 -20.60
CA LYS A 55 10.93 5.29 -21.46
C LYS A 55 11.87 6.44 -21.11
N VAL A 56 12.08 6.72 -19.83
CA VAL A 56 13.03 7.75 -19.36
C VAL A 56 14.46 7.41 -19.78
N ASN A 57 14.88 6.14 -19.66
CA ASN A 57 16.19 5.70 -20.14
C ASN A 57 16.34 5.79 -21.66
N GLU A 58 15.31 5.40 -22.42
CA GLU A 58 15.29 5.53 -23.89
C GLU A 58 15.43 7.01 -24.30
N LYS A 59 14.73 7.93 -23.64
CA LYS A 59 14.87 9.38 -23.87
C LYS A 59 16.30 9.85 -23.59
N ALA A 60 16.93 9.36 -22.53
CA ALA A 60 18.32 9.69 -22.21
C ALA A 60 19.30 9.16 -23.26
N GLU A 61 19.06 7.97 -23.80
CA GLU A 61 19.89 7.37 -24.86
C GLU A 61 19.80 8.15 -26.16
N ILE A 62 18.60 8.56 -26.57
CA ILE A 62 18.38 9.41 -27.75
C ILE A 62 19.18 10.73 -27.64
N LEU A 63 19.10 11.42 -26.49
CA LEU A 63 19.81 12.69 -26.29
C LEU A 63 21.34 12.54 -26.35
N VAL A 64 21.88 11.40 -25.90
CA VAL A 64 23.32 11.09 -26.00
C VAL A 64 23.72 10.89 -27.46
N GLU A 65 22.89 10.20 -28.25
CA GLU A 65 23.14 9.96 -29.68
C GLU A 65 23.04 11.23 -30.51
N GLU A 66 22.15 12.16 -30.15
CA GLU A 66 21.98 13.45 -30.83
C GLU A 66 23.20 14.37 -30.63
N ASP A 67 23.55 14.67 -29.37
CA ASP A 67 24.74 15.44 -29.01
C ASP A 67 25.04 15.30 -27.50
N SER A 68 25.96 14.38 -27.19
CA SER A 68 26.34 14.06 -25.81
C SER A 68 26.89 15.24 -24.99
N LEU A 69 27.50 16.26 -25.61
CA LEU A 69 28.09 17.39 -24.88
C LEU A 69 27.02 18.41 -24.54
N SER A 70 26.20 18.79 -25.53
CA SER A 70 25.14 19.79 -25.33
C SER A 70 24.02 19.30 -24.41
N ASN A 71 23.74 17.99 -24.41
CA ASN A 71 22.65 17.38 -23.63
C ASN A 71 23.10 16.79 -22.27
N SER A 72 24.37 16.93 -21.90
CA SER A 72 24.96 16.25 -20.73
C SER A 72 24.19 16.45 -19.42
N GLU A 73 23.77 17.67 -19.11
CA GLU A 73 22.97 17.99 -17.91
C GLU A 73 21.61 17.27 -17.94
N LYS A 74 20.89 17.35 -19.08
CA LYS A 74 19.58 16.72 -19.22
C LYS A 74 19.65 15.20 -19.13
N VAL A 75 20.71 14.60 -19.68
CA VAL A 75 20.95 13.16 -19.58
C VAL A 75 21.16 12.75 -18.11
N ILE A 76 21.90 13.54 -17.32
CA ILE A 76 22.09 13.28 -15.89
C ILE A 76 20.75 13.33 -15.14
N GLU A 77 19.92 14.35 -15.39
CA GLU A 77 18.58 14.45 -14.79
C GLU A 77 17.71 13.23 -15.09
N LEU A 78 17.69 12.77 -16.35
CA LEU A 78 16.92 11.60 -16.76
C LEU A 78 17.42 10.32 -16.09
N ARG A 79 18.74 10.16 -15.94
CA ARG A 79 19.30 8.98 -15.24
C ARG A 79 18.99 9.00 -13.76
N ILE A 80 18.98 10.18 -13.12
CA ILE A 80 18.52 10.32 -11.72
C ILE A 80 17.03 9.97 -11.61
N LEU A 81 16.19 10.45 -12.53
CA LEU A 81 14.76 10.13 -12.54
C LEU A 81 14.50 8.64 -12.74
N ALA A 82 15.24 7.99 -13.67
CA ALA A 82 15.18 6.55 -13.87
C ALA A 82 15.60 5.78 -12.61
N LYS A 83 16.61 6.26 -11.87
CA LYS A 83 17.01 5.69 -10.59
C LYS A 83 15.91 5.84 -9.54
N ASN A 84 15.28 7.00 -9.42
CA ASN A 84 14.21 7.24 -8.46
C ASN A 84 13.01 6.31 -8.68
N LEU A 85 12.64 6.05 -9.93
CA LEU A 85 11.60 5.06 -10.28
C LEU A 85 11.98 3.64 -9.85
N ASP A 86 13.26 3.27 -10.00
CA ASP A 86 13.77 1.96 -9.59
C ASP A 86 13.81 1.82 -8.06
N ASP A 87 14.30 2.85 -7.37
CA ASP A 87 14.33 2.91 -5.90
C ASP A 87 12.92 2.83 -5.32
N ALA A 88 11.94 3.52 -5.92
CA ALA A 88 10.54 3.44 -5.51
C ALA A 88 9.95 2.03 -5.74
N PHE A 89 10.28 1.39 -6.86
CA PHE A 89 9.91 0.00 -7.12
C PHE A 89 10.50 -0.95 -6.07
N GLU A 90 11.81 -0.87 -5.83
CA GLU A 90 12.51 -1.72 -4.85
C GLU A 90 12.06 -1.46 -3.41
N GLY A 91 11.76 -0.21 -3.07
CA GLY A 91 11.29 0.21 -1.76
C GLY A 91 10.06 -0.58 -1.28
N MET A 92 9.11 -0.84 -2.19
CA MET A 92 7.96 -1.69 -1.89
C MET A 92 8.36 -3.12 -1.48
N PHE A 93 9.26 -3.76 -2.23
CA PHE A 93 9.72 -5.12 -1.93
C PHE A 93 10.59 -5.20 -0.68
N ILE A 94 11.37 -4.15 -0.39
CA ILE A 94 12.12 -4.05 0.86
C ILE A 94 11.15 -3.99 2.03
N TRP A 95 10.14 -3.13 1.97
CA TRP A 95 9.11 -3.03 3.00
C TRP A 95 8.36 -4.35 3.20
N MET A 96 7.90 -4.99 2.12
CA MET A 96 7.17 -6.27 2.19
C MET A 96 7.99 -7.38 2.86
N ARG A 97 9.32 -7.43 2.62
CA ARG A 97 10.21 -8.42 3.25
C ARG A 97 10.43 -8.17 4.74
N GLN A 98 10.32 -6.92 5.19
CA GLN A 98 10.51 -6.52 6.58
C GLN A 98 9.21 -6.57 7.39
N PHE A 99 8.06 -6.51 6.72
CA PHE A 99 6.76 -6.55 7.37
C PHE A 99 6.50 -7.91 8.04
N LYS A 100 6.15 -7.88 9.33
CA LYS A 100 5.89 -9.06 10.16
C LYS A 100 4.41 -9.44 10.08
N ASN A 101 4.16 -10.72 9.78
CA ASN A 101 2.81 -11.27 9.71
C ASN A 101 2.31 -11.89 11.03
N SER A 102 3.22 -12.17 11.98
CA SER A 102 2.93 -12.68 13.32
C SER A 102 3.53 -11.77 14.39
N TYR A 103 2.86 -11.72 15.55
CA TYR A 103 3.20 -10.87 16.70
C TYR A 103 3.30 -11.67 18.01
N GLU A 104 3.57 -12.97 17.94
CA GLU A 104 3.53 -13.90 19.10
C GLU A 104 4.39 -13.46 20.30
N GLU A 105 5.45 -12.68 20.07
CA GLU A 105 6.37 -12.19 21.10
C GLU A 105 6.05 -10.75 21.58
N MET A 106 4.93 -10.16 21.17
CA MET A 106 4.61 -8.74 21.40
C MET A 106 3.31 -8.56 22.20
N ASN A 107 3.31 -7.62 23.14
CA ASN A 107 2.09 -7.19 23.83
C ASN A 107 1.29 -6.17 22.98
N GLU A 108 0.08 -5.81 23.42
CA GLU A 108 -0.83 -4.94 22.66
C GLU A 108 -0.21 -3.56 22.31
N GLU A 109 0.50 -2.91 23.24
CA GLU A 109 1.16 -1.61 23.02
C GLU A 109 2.37 -1.72 22.08
N GLU A 110 3.11 -2.82 22.18
CA GLU A 110 4.23 -3.11 21.27
C GLU A 110 3.74 -3.35 19.84
N ILE A 111 2.62 -4.07 19.67
CA ILE A 111 1.98 -4.29 18.37
C ILE A 111 1.52 -2.95 17.78
N GLU A 112 0.86 -2.11 18.58
CA GLU A 112 0.40 -0.79 18.15
C GLU A 112 1.58 0.07 17.67
N SER A 113 2.63 0.18 18.49
CA SER A 113 3.84 0.95 18.18
C SER A 113 4.52 0.46 16.90
N TYR A 114 4.61 -0.86 16.71
CA TYR A 114 5.14 -1.45 15.49
C TYR A 114 4.30 -1.11 14.26
N LEU A 115 2.98 -1.27 14.35
CA LEU A 115 2.08 -1.00 13.23
C LEU A 115 2.05 0.49 12.86
N LEU A 116 2.13 1.40 13.85
CA LEU A 116 2.28 2.84 13.61
C LEU A 116 3.56 3.14 12.84
N GLU A 117 4.66 2.47 13.17
CA GLU A 117 5.91 2.64 12.44
C GLU A 117 5.83 2.06 11.02
N GLN A 118 5.24 0.87 10.86
CA GLN A 118 4.99 0.30 9.53
C GLN A 118 4.09 1.20 8.67
N LYS A 119 3.10 1.86 9.30
CA LYS A 119 2.25 2.84 8.62
C LYS A 119 3.06 4.01 8.07
N LYS A 120 3.99 4.57 8.84
CA LYS A 120 4.88 5.64 8.34
C LYS A 120 5.75 5.15 7.18
N MET A 121 6.31 3.94 7.30
CA MET A 121 7.17 3.37 6.25
C MET A 121 6.40 3.13 4.95
N VAL A 122 5.19 2.56 5.01
CA VAL A 122 4.40 2.30 3.80
C VAL A 122 3.83 3.59 3.19
N ILE A 123 3.53 4.61 4.00
CA ILE A 123 3.21 5.96 3.52
C ILE A 123 4.37 6.53 2.71
N LYS A 124 5.60 6.40 3.22
CA LYS A 124 6.79 6.85 2.48
C LYS A 124 6.93 6.09 1.15
N VAL A 125 6.75 4.77 1.15
CA VAL A 125 6.78 3.96 -0.09
C VAL A 125 5.73 4.47 -1.09
N ARG A 126 4.49 4.71 -0.64
CA ARG A 126 3.42 5.28 -1.49
C ARG A 126 3.83 6.63 -2.08
N ASP A 127 4.37 7.52 -1.25
CA ASP A 127 4.73 8.87 -1.66
C ASP A 127 5.93 8.86 -2.64
N ASP A 128 6.92 7.99 -2.43
CA ASP A 128 8.05 7.77 -3.34
C ASP A 128 7.58 7.23 -4.70
N ILE A 129 6.63 6.29 -4.72
CA ILE A 129 6.00 5.78 -5.95
C ILE A 129 5.25 6.90 -6.68
N ASN A 130 4.33 7.58 -6.01
CA ASN A 130 3.48 8.60 -6.63
C ASN A 130 4.31 9.78 -7.16
N SER A 131 5.30 10.24 -6.40
CA SER A 131 6.15 11.38 -6.79
C SER A 131 7.08 11.04 -7.95
N SER A 132 7.72 9.86 -7.94
CA SER A 132 8.59 9.43 -9.04
C SER A 132 7.81 9.21 -10.33
N MET A 133 6.62 8.61 -10.25
CA MET A 133 5.73 8.46 -11.40
C MET A 133 5.27 9.80 -11.95
N LYS A 134 4.86 10.74 -11.09
CA LYS A 134 4.46 12.08 -11.53
C LYS A 134 5.60 12.77 -12.26
N ALA A 135 6.81 12.77 -11.70
CA ALA A 135 7.98 13.38 -12.33
C ALA A 135 8.30 12.75 -13.69
N ALA A 136 8.17 11.42 -13.82
CA ALA A 136 8.38 10.71 -15.08
C ALA A 136 7.32 11.04 -16.13
N LYS A 137 6.05 11.11 -15.72
CA LYS A 137 4.94 11.50 -16.59
C LYS A 137 5.08 12.93 -17.09
N ASP A 138 5.41 13.87 -16.20
CA ASP A 138 5.67 15.27 -16.56
C ASP A 138 6.84 15.37 -17.55
N GLU A 139 7.93 14.62 -17.33
CA GLU A 139 9.10 14.58 -18.23
C GLU A 139 8.80 13.95 -19.60
N LEU A 140 7.87 12.99 -19.65
CA LEU A 140 7.48 12.28 -20.87
C LEU A 140 6.25 12.89 -21.57
N GLU A 141 5.65 13.93 -21.00
CA GLU A 141 4.38 14.52 -21.44
C GLU A 141 3.19 13.52 -21.49
N GLU A 142 3.22 12.52 -20.61
CA GLU A 142 2.15 11.51 -20.49
C GLU A 142 1.15 11.92 -19.40
N VAL A 143 -0.03 12.41 -19.78
CA VAL A 143 -1.13 12.80 -18.86
C VAL A 143 -1.97 11.59 -18.44
#